data_AF-A0A7X7NVU7-F1
#
_entry.id   AF-A0A7X7NVU7-F1
#
_cell.length_a   1.000
_cell.length_b   1.000
_cell.length_c   1.000
_cell.angle_alpha   90.00
_cell.angle_beta   90.00
_cell.angle_gamma   90.00
#
_symmetry.space_group_name_H-M   'P 1'
#
loop_
_entity.id
_entity.type
_entity.pdbx_description
1 polymer ?
#
loop_
_entity_poly.entity_id
_entity_poly.type
_entity_poly.pdbx_seq_one_letter_code
_entity_poly.pdbx_strand_id
1 'polypeptide(L)'
;MKWFFRGILIIIGLIILIPIALILLMIDSAKPPVETYRTEESRGFTTNEVFASSMEHFLEDPANNEFGVELTQDEINTMIYQALKKNNPNYLIDDSNENKYVDKITEGVEVGIVGAWTKLEDDEITIKARADLIKPIKVGTSVSLKFKITFNVPGNPRQMKLQLTKAKIGNLPLPRSLVNTVVDKTGVDLKSIIEDALVINGQSVGTFDQATWTATIDKIKLVGGLMEGSGQQAMTTLIKILTYNELLDVVVDKSKIKLELKSSKLYLSEILDHVPEHKKLQSEAEKDAMLRSKGATMLLSSLGGEAGELYVNLSELEINKLLDFYLRDQSLHQTFKFGGEDYTLDISIPTIDIYPAGMHLNVQIKFFNQLDSSKSFVTTFKVEMVLKQEERGLQFELGRLKIGEHVTLSAEETEDLLELFGASEAVRNNMLVINNFLSSFASERITPKGSKTNEGFLTLTFQGSAAADTTIISNIQGVIQNVLGGVTSSNPEVQDIITDIATTPPGEVTPEQVQALMDNVDNLSPEEIQNIQDQLVAALSEEEAAALLAAYGGGSTP
;
A
#
# COMPACT_ATOMS: atom_id res chain seq x y z
N MET A 1 1.17 9.78 6.34
CA MET A 1 2.04 10.60 5.45
C MET A 1 3.07 11.48 6.17
N LYS A 2 2.76 12.41 7.10
CA LYS A 2 3.82 13.20 7.79
C LYS A 2 4.92 12.35 8.46
N TRP A 3 4.58 11.16 8.94
CA TRP A 3 5.53 10.17 9.47
C TRP A 3 6.42 9.54 8.37
N PHE A 4 5.89 9.28 7.18
CA PHE A 4 6.64 8.75 6.03
C PHE A 4 7.82 9.67 5.65
N PHE A 5 7.54 10.95 5.41
CA PHE A 5 8.56 11.94 5.07
C PHE A 5 9.56 12.21 6.21
N ARG A 6 9.16 12.02 7.47
CA ARG A 6 10.10 12.05 8.60
C ARG A 6 11.05 10.85 8.57
N GLY A 7 10.56 9.63 8.34
CA GLY A 7 11.41 8.45 8.18
C GLY A 7 12.45 8.64 7.06
N ILE A 8 12.00 9.14 5.91
CA ILE A 8 12.82 9.59 4.78
C ILE A 8 13.92 10.57 5.21
N LEU A 9 13.56 11.68 5.87
CA LEU A 9 14.54 12.69 6.31
C LEU A 9 15.55 12.14 7.31
N ILE A 10 15.17 11.19 8.16
CA ILE A 10 16.09 10.66 9.17
C ILE A 10 17.03 9.62 8.56
N ILE A 11 16.59 8.86 7.54
CA ILE A 11 17.48 8.03 6.71
C ILE A 11 18.58 8.91 6.08
N ILE A 12 18.20 10.01 5.43
CA ILE A 12 19.14 11.00 4.87
C ILE A 12 20.00 11.60 6.00
N GLY A 13 19.37 11.95 7.12
CA GLY A 13 20.02 12.47 8.32
C GLY A 13 21.12 11.55 8.85
N LEU A 14 20.93 10.23 8.85
CA LEU A 14 21.94 9.26 9.28
C LEU A 14 23.02 8.99 8.24
N ILE A 15 22.66 9.01 6.96
CA ILE A 15 23.64 9.02 5.86
C ILE A 15 24.63 10.18 6.01
N ILE A 16 24.17 11.31 6.56
CA ILE A 16 24.98 12.50 6.86
C ILE A 16 25.65 12.38 8.24
N LEU A 17 24.91 12.02 9.30
CA LEU A 17 25.37 12.01 10.70
C LEU A 17 26.39 10.92 11.02
N ILE A 18 26.29 9.72 10.47
CA ILE A 18 27.24 8.63 10.76
C ILE A 18 28.65 9.01 10.27
N PRO A 19 28.83 9.49 9.02
CA PRO A 19 30.09 10.09 8.58
C PRO A 19 30.55 11.32 9.38
N ILE A 20 29.66 12.11 9.98
CA ILE A 20 30.03 13.23 10.88
C ILE A 20 30.52 12.73 12.25
N ALA A 21 29.90 11.68 12.79
CA ALA A 21 30.37 11.04 14.03
C ALA A 21 31.79 10.48 13.87
N LEU A 22 32.10 9.90 12.71
CA LEU A 22 33.46 9.47 12.33
C LEU A 22 34.49 10.62 12.28
N ILE A 23 34.02 11.86 12.05
CA ILE A 23 34.86 13.05 11.91
C ILE A 23 35.27 13.69 13.24
N LEU A 24 34.47 13.53 14.30
CA LEU A 24 34.77 14.06 15.63
C LEU A 24 36.10 13.53 16.21
N LEU A 25 36.71 12.55 15.54
CA LEU A 25 37.91 11.84 15.95
C LEU A 25 39.15 12.13 15.08
N MET A 26 39.05 12.91 13.98
CA MET A 26 40.17 13.11 13.04
C MET A 26 40.37 14.57 12.61
N ILE A 27 41.61 15.03 12.82
CA ILE A 27 42.18 16.35 12.53
C ILE A 27 42.34 16.55 11.02
N ASP A 28 42.42 17.81 10.54
CA ASP A 28 43.38 18.34 9.49
C ASP A 28 42.77 19.44 8.49
N SER A 29 43.05 20.75 8.74
CA SER A 29 43.17 21.99 7.87
C SER A 29 42.50 22.41 6.54
N ALA A 30 41.72 21.64 5.75
CA ALA A 30 41.06 22.29 4.60
C ALA A 30 40.04 23.37 5.07
N LYS A 31 39.80 24.46 4.32
CA LYS A 31 38.85 25.50 4.81
C LYS A 31 37.39 25.09 4.54
N PRO A 32 36.47 25.23 5.53
CA PRO A 32 35.05 25.09 5.26
C PRO A 32 34.57 26.18 4.28
N PRO A 33 33.52 25.93 3.47
CA PRO A 33 32.98 26.87 2.49
C PRO A 33 32.17 27.99 3.15
N VAL A 34 32.85 28.91 3.85
CA VAL A 34 32.21 29.93 4.70
C VAL A 34 31.27 30.87 3.93
N GLU A 35 31.58 31.17 2.67
CA GLU A 35 30.72 32.01 1.82
C GLU A 35 29.36 31.37 1.53
N THR A 36 29.33 30.04 1.31
CA THR A 36 28.11 29.26 1.09
C THR A 36 27.14 29.35 2.27
N TYR A 37 27.63 29.54 3.51
CA TYR A 37 26.79 29.67 4.71
C TYR A 37 26.26 31.08 4.97
N ARG A 38 26.68 32.07 4.16
CA ARG A 38 26.43 33.49 4.43
C ARG A 38 25.53 34.15 3.38
N THR A 39 25.24 33.48 2.26
CA THR A 39 24.27 33.90 1.23
C THR A 39 22.84 34.02 1.80
N GLU A 40 21.93 34.67 1.06
CA GLU A 40 20.52 34.71 1.47
C GLU A 40 19.80 33.39 1.19
N GLU A 41 20.14 32.69 0.09
CA GLU A 41 19.59 31.36 -0.25
C GLU A 41 19.84 30.32 0.87
N SER A 42 21.06 30.29 1.45
CA SER A 42 21.38 29.37 2.58
C SER A 42 20.76 29.78 3.91
N ARG A 43 20.20 31.00 4.01
CA ARG A 43 19.36 31.44 5.15
C ARG A 43 17.87 31.23 4.88
N GLY A 44 17.48 31.17 3.60
CA GLY A 44 16.12 30.95 3.14
C GLY A 44 15.69 29.49 3.18
N PHE A 45 16.63 28.54 3.07
CA PHE A 45 16.36 27.08 3.07
C PHE A 45 15.31 26.65 4.12
N THR A 46 14.11 26.31 3.64
CA THR A 46 13.16 25.51 4.40
C THR A 46 12.99 24.14 3.75
N THR A 47 12.95 23.10 4.58
CA THR A 47 12.63 21.74 4.09
C THR A 47 11.26 21.68 3.43
N ASN A 48 10.33 22.58 3.80
CA ASN A 48 9.00 22.69 3.20
C ASN A 48 9.05 23.05 1.71
N GLU A 49 9.89 24.00 1.29
CA GLU A 49 10.01 24.40 -0.13
C GLU A 49 10.57 23.25 -0.99
N VAL A 50 11.60 22.56 -0.50
CA VAL A 50 12.15 21.35 -1.14
C VAL A 50 11.05 20.30 -1.31
N PHE A 51 10.25 20.06 -0.26
CA PHE A 51 9.13 19.11 -0.32
C PHE A 51 8.01 19.54 -1.27
N ALA A 52 7.66 20.83 -1.31
CA ALA A 52 6.64 21.35 -2.22
C ALA A 52 7.07 21.18 -3.68
N SER A 53 8.30 21.59 -4.02
CA SER A 53 8.86 21.44 -5.37
C SER A 53 8.99 19.96 -5.77
N SER A 54 9.45 19.10 -4.86
CA SER A 54 9.53 17.64 -5.09
C SER A 54 8.15 17.03 -5.39
N MET A 55 7.11 17.50 -4.69
CA MET A 55 5.73 17.01 -4.86
C MET A 55 5.08 17.55 -6.12
N GLU A 56 5.28 18.82 -6.45
CA GLU A 56 4.77 19.40 -7.69
C GLU A 56 5.37 18.70 -8.91
N HIS A 57 6.69 18.52 -8.95
CA HIS A 57 7.35 17.82 -10.06
C HIS A 57 6.87 16.37 -10.20
N PHE A 58 6.66 15.66 -9.09
CA PHE A 58 6.06 14.32 -9.09
C PHE A 58 4.64 14.31 -9.68
N LEU A 59 3.78 15.25 -9.28
CA LEU A 59 2.37 15.29 -9.71
C LEU A 59 2.18 15.83 -11.14
N GLU A 60 3.21 16.39 -11.77
CA GLU A 60 3.16 16.83 -13.19
C GLU A 60 3.08 15.66 -14.18
N ASP A 61 3.79 14.56 -13.91
CA ASP A 61 3.72 13.33 -14.70
C ASP A 61 3.98 12.11 -13.80
N PRO A 62 3.01 11.72 -12.95
CA PRO A 62 3.20 10.66 -11.96
C PRO A 62 3.44 9.26 -12.53
N ALA A 63 3.27 9.07 -13.84
CA ALA A 63 3.59 7.82 -14.53
C ALA A 63 5.09 7.71 -14.86
N ASN A 64 5.78 8.84 -15.11
CA ASN A 64 7.18 8.88 -15.50
C ASN A 64 8.10 9.54 -14.46
N ASN A 65 7.56 10.39 -13.58
CA ASN A 65 8.29 11.11 -12.56
C ASN A 65 8.28 10.35 -11.23
N GLU A 66 9.46 10.17 -10.67
CA GLU A 66 9.63 9.53 -9.37
C GLU A 66 9.59 10.58 -8.25
N PHE A 67 8.73 10.34 -7.24
CA PHE A 67 8.73 11.17 -6.04
C PHE A 67 10.10 11.06 -5.36
N GLY A 68 10.87 12.14 -5.34
CA GLY A 68 12.17 12.14 -4.70
C GLY A 68 12.49 13.46 -4.03
N VAL A 69 13.05 13.35 -2.83
CA VAL A 69 13.49 14.49 -2.02
C VAL A 69 14.96 14.71 -2.31
N GLU A 70 15.27 15.87 -2.87
CA GLU A 70 16.61 16.27 -3.28
C GLU A 70 17.22 17.22 -2.25
N LEU A 71 18.42 16.93 -1.77
CA LEU A 71 19.25 17.87 -1.00
C LEU A 71 20.55 18.11 -1.77
N THR A 72 20.80 19.37 -2.08
CA THR A 72 22.07 19.83 -2.63
C THR A 72 23.19 19.73 -1.59
N GLN A 73 24.43 19.66 -2.08
CA GLN A 73 25.64 19.72 -1.26
C GLN A 73 25.65 20.94 -0.32
N ASP A 74 25.13 22.07 -0.77
CA ASP A 74 25.20 23.34 -0.04
C ASP A 74 24.14 23.43 1.07
N GLU A 75 22.97 22.81 0.88
CA GLU A 75 21.97 22.60 1.93
C GLU A 75 22.47 21.61 2.98
N ILE A 76 23.08 20.49 2.57
CA ILE A 76 23.71 19.52 3.49
C ILE A 76 24.81 20.21 4.31
N ASN A 77 25.66 21.01 3.67
CA ASN A 77 26.71 21.77 4.33
C ASN A 77 26.13 22.83 5.29
N THR A 78 24.98 23.42 4.96
CA THR A 78 24.25 24.36 5.83
C THR A 78 23.65 23.64 7.05
N MET A 79 23.08 22.45 6.90
CA MET A 79 22.62 21.62 8.02
C MET A 79 23.78 21.27 8.97
N ILE A 80 24.96 20.94 8.43
CA ILE A 80 26.18 20.71 9.22
C ILE A 80 26.59 21.98 9.97
N TYR A 81 26.62 23.13 9.31
CA TYR A 81 26.91 24.41 9.95
C TYR A 81 25.96 24.71 11.13
N GLN A 82 24.65 24.51 10.93
CA GLN A 82 23.64 24.71 11.98
C GLN A 82 23.82 23.73 13.14
N ALA A 83 24.09 22.45 12.87
CA ALA A 83 24.33 21.44 13.90
C ALA A 83 25.58 21.75 14.75
N LEU A 84 26.67 22.20 14.12
CA LEU A 84 27.88 22.61 14.83
C LEU A 84 27.65 23.89 15.66
N LYS A 85 26.88 24.85 15.12
CA LYS A 85 26.49 26.09 15.81
C LYS A 85 25.60 25.87 17.04
N LYS A 86 24.85 24.76 17.09
CA LYS A 86 24.06 24.40 18.29
C LYS A 86 24.94 24.18 19.53
N ASN A 87 26.18 23.70 19.34
CA ASN A 87 27.12 23.44 20.43
C ASN A 87 28.05 24.63 20.71
N ASN A 88 28.41 25.42 19.69
CA ASN A 88 29.03 26.74 19.87
C ASN A 88 28.24 27.82 19.09
N PRO A 89 27.43 28.67 19.75
CA PRO A 89 26.67 29.74 19.10
C PRO A 89 27.52 30.73 18.27
N ASN A 90 28.81 30.88 18.62
CA ASN A 90 29.74 31.79 17.94
C ASN A 90 30.53 31.12 16.79
N TYR A 91 30.22 29.87 16.47
CA TYR A 91 30.91 29.07 15.45
C TYR A 91 31.00 29.77 14.08
N LEU A 92 32.24 29.94 13.59
CA LEU A 92 32.61 30.63 12.35
C LEU A 92 32.05 32.07 12.22
N ILE A 93 31.90 32.80 13.32
CA ILE A 93 31.76 34.26 13.26
C ILE A 93 33.05 34.89 12.69
N ASP A 94 34.22 34.46 13.20
CA ASP A 94 35.55 34.80 12.68
C ASP A 94 36.56 33.64 12.87
N ASP A 95 37.84 33.88 12.53
CA ASP A 95 38.96 32.91 12.61
C ASP A 95 39.59 32.79 14.04
N SER A 96 39.00 33.39 15.08
CA SER A 96 39.48 33.26 16.47
C SER A 96 39.25 31.85 17.04
N ASN A 97 39.95 31.50 18.12
CA ASN A 97 39.82 30.15 18.71
C ASN A 97 38.47 29.94 19.41
N GLU A 98 37.95 30.96 20.09
CA GLU A 98 36.65 30.93 20.79
C GLU A 98 35.47 30.65 19.85
N ASN A 99 35.66 30.88 18.54
CA ASN A 99 34.68 30.68 17.48
C ASN A 99 34.86 29.33 16.74
N LYS A 100 35.63 28.40 17.31
CA LYS A 100 35.83 27.02 16.85
C LYS A 100 34.92 26.03 17.58
N TYR A 101 34.70 24.86 17.01
CA TYR A 101 33.70 23.90 17.48
C TYR A 101 34.09 23.16 18.79
N VAL A 102 35.36 22.78 18.93
CA VAL A 102 35.92 22.14 20.15
C VAL A 102 37.37 22.58 20.30
N ASP A 103 37.71 23.15 21.46
CA ASP A 103 39.09 23.27 21.94
C ASP A 103 39.37 22.16 22.96
N LYS A 104 40.29 21.23 22.63
CA LYS A 104 40.77 20.22 23.57
C LYS A 104 42.13 20.66 24.12
N ILE A 105 42.16 20.98 25.41
CA ILE A 105 43.38 21.33 26.15
C ILE A 105 43.88 20.07 26.85
N THR A 106 45.04 19.57 26.42
CA THR A 106 45.86 18.62 27.18
C THR A 106 47.12 19.37 27.61
N GLU A 107 47.83 18.96 28.67
CA GLU A 107 49.01 19.68 29.17
C GLU A 107 50.03 20.00 28.04
N GLY A 108 50.15 21.29 27.71
CA GLY A 108 51.05 21.80 26.66
C GLY A 108 50.54 21.76 25.21
N VAL A 109 49.39 21.13 24.92
CA VAL A 109 48.85 21.00 23.55
C VAL A 109 47.38 21.44 23.50
N GLU A 110 47.09 22.34 22.57
CA GLU A 110 45.76 22.92 22.35
C GLU A 110 45.35 22.65 20.90
N VAL A 111 44.20 22.02 20.69
CA VAL A 111 43.68 21.64 19.36
C VAL A 111 42.26 22.15 19.19
N GLY A 112 42.03 22.97 18.17
CA GLY A 112 40.73 23.58 17.87
C GLY A 112 40.12 23.05 16.56
N ILE A 113 38.96 22.40 16.60
CA ILE A 113 38.22 21.97 15.39
C ILE A 113 37.55 23.18 14.74
N VAL A 114 38.01 23.56 13.54
CA VAL A 114 37.52 24.76 12.81
C VAL A 114 36.25 24.47 12.00
N GLY A 115 36.01 23.21 11.60
CA GLY A 115 34.73 22.86 10.97
C GLY A 115 34.76 21.62 10.06
N ALA A 116 33.57 21.15 9.68
CA ALA A 116 33.37 20.03 8.78
C ALA A 116 32.38 20.38 7.65
N TRP A 117 32.56 19.79 6.48
CA TRP A 117 31.68 19.92 5.31
C TRP A 117 31.84 18.75 4.36
N THR A 118 30.79 18.51 3.58
CA THR A 118 30.71 17.50 2.53
C THR A 118 31.11 18.05 1.16
N LYS A 119 31.57 17.14 0.31
CA LYS A 119 31.63 17.25 -1.14
C LYS A 119 31.02 15.99 -1.73
N LEU A 120 30.06 16.14 -2.64
CA LEU A 120 29.42 15.02 -3.31
C LEU A 120 30.15 14.69 -4.62
N GLU A 121 30.23 13.39 -4.93
CA GLU A 121 30.78 12.80 -6.14
C GLU A 121 29.94 11.54 -6.45
N ASP A 122 29.99 11.02 -7.69
CA ASP A 122 29.14 9.90 -8.15
C ASP A 122 29.22 8.70 -7.17
N ASP A 123 28.08 8.27 -6.60
CA ASP A 123 27.94 7.23 -5.54
C ASP A 123 28.71 7.48 -4.21
N GLU A 124 29.41 8.60 -4.06
CA GLU A 124 30.39 8.82 -3.00
C GLU A 124 30.26 10.18 -2.29
N ILE A 125 30.05 10.13 -0.97
CA ILE A 125 30.17 11.32 -0.12
C ILE A 125 31.62 11.43 0.36
N THR A 126 32.29 12.50 -0.04
CA THR A 126 33.56 12.90 0.56
C THR A 126 33.28 13.90 1.67
N ILE A 127 33.71 13.64 2.90
CA ILE A 127 33.64 14.62 3.98
C ILE A 127 35.03 15.07 4.36
N LYS A 128 35.14 16.36 4.66
CA LYS A 128 36.38 17.06 5.01
C LYS A 128 36.15 17.77 6.33
N ALA A 129 37.16 17.74 7.20
CA ALA A 129 37.08 18.28 8.54
C ALA A 129 38.43 18.88 8.95
N ARG A 130 38.41 20.13 9.40
CA ARG A 130 39.60 20.85 9.81
C ARG A 130 39.71 20.96 11.32
N ALA A 131 40.93 20.74 11.79
CA ALA A 131 41.40 21.24 13.06
C ALA A 131 42.72 21.98 12.89
N ASP A 132 42.96 22.92 13.80
CA ASP A 132 44.21 23.65 13.98
C ASP A 132 44.88 23.18 15.27
N LEU A 133 46.17 22.83 15.21
CA LEU A 133 47.03 22.87 16.39
C LEU A 133 47.24 24.35 16.73
N ILE A 134 46.94 24.74 17.97
CA ILE A 134 47.01 26.12 18.45
C ILE A 134 48.26 26.34 19.30
N LYS A 135 48.62 25.35 20.14
CA LYS A 135 49.85 25.32 20.95
C LYS A 135 50.52 23.93 20.85
N PRO A 136 51.87 23.85 20.89
CA PRO A 136 52.84 24.95 21.00
C PRO A 136 53.18 25.64 19.67
N ILE A 137 52.77 25.07 18.52
CA ILE A 137 53.02 25.63 17.18
C ILE A 137 51.68 25.72 16.45
N LYS A 138 51.41 26.86 15.79
CA LYS A 138 50.17 27.03 15.01
C LYS A 138 50.26 26.26 13.69
N VAL A 139 49.64 25.08 13.59
CA VAL A 139 49.73 24.19 12.42
C VAL A 139 48.36 23.66 12.00
N GLY A 140 48.10 23.65 10.70
CA GLY A 140 47.10 22.76 10.11
C GLY A 140 47.58 22.16 8.77
N THR A 141 47.63 20.83 8.61
CA THR A 141 47.66 20.10 7.29
C THR A 141 46.23 19.65 6.93
N SER A 142 45.82 19.16 5.74
CA SER A 142 44.39 19.08 5.30
C SER A 142 43.67 17.71 5.00
N VAL A 143 42.73 17.21 5.84
CA VAL A 143 42.05 15.88 5.82
C VAL A 143 41.07 15.60 4.68
N SER A 144 40.71 14.32 4.49
CA SER A 144 39.49 13.88 3.80
C SER A 144 39.12 12.41 4.02
N LEU A 145 37.86 12.10 4.34
CA LEU A 145 37.30 10.73 4.34
C LEU A 145 36.27 10.60 3.20
N LYS A 146 36.36 9.54 2.38
CA LYS A 146 35.45 9.26 1.28
C LYS A 146 34.69 7.98 1.54
N PHE A 147 33.36 8.06 1.49
CA PHE A 147 32.45 6.94 1.72
C PHE A 147 31.67 6.64 0.46
N LYS A 148 31.69 5.39 0.01
CA LYS A 148 30.69 4.88 -0.94
C LYS A 148 29.42 4.51 -0.17
N ILE A 149 28.29 4.91 -0.71
CA ILE A 149 26.96 4.52 -0.23
C ILE A 149 26.47 3.35 -1.09
N THR A 150 25.73 2.43 -0.48
CA THR A 150 25.00 1.38 -1.18
C THR A 150 23.70 1.17 -0.44
N PHE A 151 22.61 1.73 -0.97
CA PHE A 151 21.33 1.81 -0.26
C PHE A 151 20.50 0.52 -0.32
N ASN A 152 20.59 -0.18 -1.44
CA ASN A 152 20.07 -1.52 -1.63
C ASN A 152 21.27 -2.46 -1.80
N VAL A 153 21.65 -3.18 -0.74
CA VAL A 153 22.77 -4.13 -0.81
C VAL A 153 22.37 -5.34 -1.67
N PRO A 154 23.15 -5.73 -2.69
CA PRO A 154 22.83 -6.88 -3.54
C PRO A 154 22.60 -8.16 -2.72
N GLY A 155 21.45 -8.81 -2.93
CA GLY A 155 21.01 -10.00 -2.19
C GLY A 155 20.48 -9.74 -0.77
N ASN A 156 20.43 -8.48 -0.32
CA ASN A 156 19.81 -8.08 0.94
C ASN A 156 19.34 -6.61 0.88
N PRO A 157 18.23 -6.30 0.18
CA PRO A 157 17.77 -4.93 -0.02
C PRO A 157 17.37 -4.24 1.29
N ARG A 158 17.14 -4.99 2.37
CA ARG A 158 16.93 -4.48 3.74
C ARG A 158 18.14 -3.77 4.34
N GLN A 159 19.35 -4.08 3.86
CA GLN A 159 20.56 -3.43 4.32
C GLN A 159 20.96 -2.28 3.41
N MET A 160 21.42 -1.20 4.05
CA MET A 160 22.26 -0.18 3.43
C MET A 160 23.66 -0.23 4.03
N LYS A 161 24.67 0.16 3.26
CA LYS A 161 26.08 0.23 3.69
C LYS A 161 26.68 1.61 3.43
N LEU A 162 27.45 2.10 4.39
CA LEU A 162 28.41 3.18 4.21
C LEU A 162 29.81 2.59 4.38
N GLN A 163 30.61 2.61 3.33
CA GLN A 163 31.96 2.03 3.32
C GLN A 163 33.02 3.09 3.02
N LEU A 164 34.03 3.22 3.89
CA LEU A 164 35.18 4.10 3.65
C LEU A 164 36.03 3.58 2.47
N THR A 165 35.91 4.20 1.30
CA THR A 165 36.72 3.86 0.11
C THR A 165 38.10 4.50 0.17
N LYS A 166 38.24 5.69 0.79
CA LYS A 166 39.50 6.43 0.83
C LYS A 166 39.62 7.30 2.09
N ALA A 167 40.80 7.30 2.70
CA ALA A 167 41.17 8.29 3.71
C ALA A 167 42.40 9.07 3.24
N LYS A 168 42.51 10.34 3.67
CA LYS A 168 43.67 11.21 3.45
C LYS A 168 43.96 12.06 4.68
N ILE A 169 45.25 12.31 4.91
CA ILE A 169 45.75 13.44 5.72
C ILE A 169 46.55 14.33 4.77
N GLY A 170 46.21 15.60 4.70
CA GLY A 170 46.69 16.51 3.67
C GLY A 170 46.37 15.99 2.26
N ASN A 171 47.41 16.02 1.42
CA ASN A 171 47.36 15.36 0.12
C ASN A 171 47.78 13.88 0.17
N LEU A 172 48.20 13.35 1.33
CA LEU A 172 48.71 11.99 1.48
C LEU A 172 47.54 10.99 1.66
N PRO A 173 47.40 9.97 0.80
CA PRO A 173 46.44 8.90 1.02
C PRO A 173 46.88 8.03 2.21
N LEU A 174 45.94 7.72 3.11
CA LEU A 174 46.18 6.78 4.20
C LEU A 174 45.71 5.37 3.82
N PRO A 175 46.57 4.34 3.89
CA PRO A 175 46.12 2.96 3.90
C PRO A 175 45.35 2.66 5.20
N ARG A 176 44.27 1.87 5.12
CA ARG A 176 43.38 1.55 6.25
C ARG A 176 44.11 1.03 7.49
N SER A 177 45.21 0.28 7.32
CA SER A 177 46.05 -0.21 8.42
C SER A 177 46.66 0.90 9.28
N LEU A 178 47.06 2.03 8.67
CA LEU A 178 47.55 3.20 9.40
C LEU A 178 46.40 3.95 10.08
N VAL A 179 45.21 4.00 9.48
CA VAL A 179 44.02 4.58 10.12
C VAL A 179 43.67 3.80 11.41
N ASN A 180 43.63 2.47 11.35
CA ASN A 180 43.43 1.62 12.54
C ASN A 180 44.52 1.86 13.59
N THR A 181 45.79 1.83 13.18
CA THR A 181 46.93 2.09 14.10
C THR A 181 46.84 3.46 14.79
N VAL A 182 46.25 4.48 14.15
CA VAL A 182 46.04 5.80 14.76
C VAL A 182 44.88 5.75 15.76
N VAL A 183 43.75 5.13 15.40
CA VAL A 183 42.58 4.95 16.29
C VAL A 183 42.95 4.14 17.54
N ASP A 184 43.64 3.02 17.38
CA ASP A 184 44.08 2.16 18.49
C ASP A 184 45.02 2.93 19.44
N LYS A 185 45.78 3.90 18.92
CA LYS A 185 46.70 4.76 19.70
C LYS A 185 46.04 5.96 20.36
N THR A 186 44.86 6.42 19.93
CA THR A 186 44.13 7.47 20.65
C THR A 186 43.39 6.93 21.87
N GLY A 187 43.32 5.61 22.05
CA GLY A 187 42.58 4.96 23.13
C GLY A 187 41.06 5.09 22.97
N VAL A 188 40.59 5.40 21.76
CA VAL A 188 39.18 5.61 21.45
C VAL A 188 38.59 4.31 20.91
N ASP A 189 37.59 3.77 21.60
CA ASP A 189 36.77 2.68 21.04
C ASP A 189 35.83 3.24 19.98
N LEU A 190 36.38 3.38 18.77
CA LEU A 190 35.67 3.83 17.58
C LEU A 190 34.45 2.93 17.29
N LYS A 191 34.57 1.62 17.53
CA LYS A 191 33.49 0.68 17.28
C LYS A 191 32.32 0.96 18.21
N SER A 192 32.56 1.09 19.52
CA SER A 192 31.52 1.50 20.48
C SER A 192 30.89 2.81 20.06
N ILE A 193 31.67 3.87 19.77
CA ILE A 193 31.11 5.19 19.42
C ILE A 193 30.17 5.14 18.21
N ILE A 194 30.49 4.34 17.18
CA ILE A 194 29.64 4.20 15.99
C ILE A 194 28.44 3.31 16.28
N GLU A 195 28.61 2.21 17.02
CA GLU A 195 27.51 1.33 17.39
C GLU A 195 26.52 2.03 18.35
N ASP A 196 27.01 2.88 19.25
CA ASP A 196 26.23 3.79 20.10
C ASP A 196 25.48 4.84 19.25
N ALA A 197 26.11 5.40 18.22
CA ALA A 197 25.44 6.27 17.24
C ALA A 197 24.44 5.52 16.33
N LEU A 198 24.51 4.19 16.29
CA LEU A 198 23.54 3.28 15.67
C LEU A 198 22.55 2.68 16.70
N VAL A 199 22.52 3.17 17.94
CA VAL A 199 21.43 2.92 18.88
C VAL A 199 20.45 4.08 18.81
N ILE A 200 19.20 3.75 18.48
CA ILE A 200 18.10 4.72 18.35
C ILE A 200 16.97 4.23 19.25
N ASN A 201 16.55 5.08 20.19
CA ASN A 201 15.53 4.76 21.21
C ASN A 201 15.76 3.41 21.92
N GLY A 202 17.03 3.08 22.19
CA GLY A 202 17.44 1.83 22.85
C GLY A 202 17.52 0.61 21.92
N GLN A 203 17.16 0.73 20.64
CA GLN A 203 17.29 -0.33 19.64
C GLN A 203 18.53 -0.11 18.78
N SER A 204 19.40 -1.13 18.68
CA SER A 204 20.48 -1.14 17.68
C SER A 204 19.90 -1.33 16.27
N VAL A 205 20.18 -0.37 15.39
CA VAL A 205 19.72 -0.34 13.99
C VAL A 205 20.78 -0.78 12.99
N GLY A 206 22.00 -1.06 13.44
CA GLY A 206 23.12 -1.44 12.59
C GLY A 206 24.35 -1.90 13.37
N THR A 207 25.41 -2.24 12.65
CA THR A 207 26.71 -2.69 13.19
C THR A 207 27.86 -2.00 12.46
N PHE A 208 29.03 -1.92 13.11
CA PHE A 208 30.24 -1.39 12.50
C PHE A 208 31.38 -2.40 12.44
N ASP A 209 31.94 -2.58 11.24
CA ASP A 209 33.16 -3.34 11.01
C ASP A 209 34.36 -2.39 10.83
N GLN A 210 35.22 -2.33 11.85
CA GLN A 210 36.45 -1.53 11.88
C GLN A 210 37.57 -2.08 10.95
N ALA A 211 37.55 -3.36 10.58
CA ALA A 211 38.54 -3.91 9.66
C ALA A 211 38.26 -3.44 8.22
N THR A 212 37.00 -3.42 7.80
CA THR A 212 36.59 -2.94 6.48
C THR A 212 36.19 -1.47 6.43
N TRP A 213 36.00 -0.82 7.60
CA TRP A 213 35.38 0.50 7.76
C TRP A 213 34.02 0.59 7.09
N THR A 214 33.16 -0.36 7.44
CA THR A 214 31.80 -0.48 6.89
C THR A 214 30.77 -0.39 8.02
N ALA A 215 29.93 0.63 8.00
CA ALA A 215 28.68 0.64 8.76
C ALA A 215 27.60 -0.07 7.93
N THR A 216 26.95 -1.08 8.51
CA THR A 216 25.81 -1.77 7.90
C THR A 216 24.56 -1.48 8.71
N ILE A 217 23.51 -0.95 8.07
CA ILE A 217 22.30 -0.45 8.73
C ILE A 217 21.09 -1.21 8.16
N ASP A 218 20.21 -1.64 9.05
CA ASP A 218 18.95 -2.32 8.74
C ASP A 218 17.84 -1.27 8.62
N LYS A 219 17.36 -1.04 7.39
CA LYS A 219 16.40 0.05 7.09
C LYS A 219 15.06 -0.11 7.84
N ILE A 220 14.64 -1.35 8.09
CA ILE A 220 13.39 -1.65 8.80
C ILE A 220 13.56 -1.38 10.29
N LYS A 221 14.65 -1.86 10.91
CA LYS A 221 14.97 -1.55 12.32
C LYS A 221 15.22 -0.06 12.54
N LEU A 222 15.82 0.61 11.56
CA LEU A 222 16.07 2.03 11.57
C LEU A 222 14.76 2.80 11.71
N VAL A 223 13.82 2.61 10.79
CA VAL A 223 12.55 3.33 10.86
C VAL A 223 11.71 2.89 12.06
N GLY A 224 11.72 1.60 12.40
CA GLY A 224 11.07 1.09 13.62
C GLY A 224 11.59 1.75 14.90
N GLY A 225 12.91 1.91 15.06
CA GLY A 225 13.52 2.57 16.23
C GLY A 225 13.26 4.08 16.30
N LEU A 226 13.00 4.73 15.17
CA LEU A 226 12.72 6.17 15.07
C LEU A 226 11.26 6.56 15.27
N MET A 227 10.35 5.57 15.33
CA MET A 227 8.91 5.80 15.42
C MET A 227 8.41 5.39 16.80
N GLU A 228 7.66 6.28 17.44
CA GLU A 228 7.03 6.04 18.75
C GLU A 228 5.50 6.08 18.61
N GLY A 229 4.81 5.22 19.36
CA GLY A 229 3.34 5.16 19.42
C GLY A 229 2.68 4.29 18.35
N SER A 230 1.36 4.42 18.22
CA SER A 230 0.50 3.52 17.44
C SER A 230 0.77 3.47 15.93
N GLY A 231 1.56 4.39 15.37
CA GLY A 231 1.96 4.38 13.96
C GLY A 231 3.20 3.54 13.65
N GLN A 232 3.84 2.91 14.64
CA GLN A 232 5.12 2.23 14.48
C GLN A 232 5.04 0.95 13.65
N GLN A 233 4.12 0.02 13.96
CA GLN A 233 3.91 -1.22 13.19
C GLN A 233 3.55 -0.89 11.74
N ALA A 234 2.57 0.00 11.58
CA ALA A 234 2.11 0.54 10.32
C ALA A 234 3.25 1.01 9.39
N MET A 235 4.12 1.88 9.92
CA MET A 235 5.29 2.39 9.19
C MET A 235 6.32 1.28 8.93
N THR A 236 6.51 0.36 9.88
CA THR A 236 7.44 -0.76 9.73
C THR A 236 7.03 -1.63 8.54
N THR A 237 5.74 -1.92 8.36
CA THR A 237 5.23 -2.66 7.21
C THR A 237 5.36 -1.88 5.91
N LEU A 238 5.00 -0.59 5.88
CA LEU A 238 5.24 0.22 4.67
C LEU A 238 6.71 0.18 4.25
N ILE A 239 7.64 0.27 5.20
CA ILE A 239 9.08 0.19 4.91
C ILE A 239 9.51 -1.23 4.52
N LYS A 240 8.94 -2.31 5.09
CA LYS A 240 9.14 -3.70 4.58
C LYS A 240 8.81 -3.73 3.08
N ILE A 241 7.60 -3.29 2.71
CA ILE A 241 7.08 -3.31 1.33
C ILE A 241 7.97 -2.52 0.37
N LEU A 242 8.28 -1.27 0.70
CA LEU A 242 9.13 -0.39 -0.12
C LEU A 242 10.57 -0.92 -0.25
N THR A 243 11.04 -1.66 0.75
CA THR A 243 12.38 -2.22 0.79
C THR A 243 12.48 -3.52 -0.02
N TYR A 244 11.57 -4.48 0.18
CA TYR A 244 11.62 -5.76 -0.51
C TYR A 244 11.28 -5.66 -2.00
N ASN A 245 10.51 -4.64 -2.41
CA ASN A 245 10.20 -4.35 -3.82
C ASN A 245 11.20 -3.36 -4.47
N GLU A 246 12.29 -3.01 -3.78
CA GLU A 246 13.35 -2.08 -4.24
C GLU A 246 12.81 -0.73 -4.75
N LEU A 247 11.72 -0.26 -4.12
CA LEU A 247 11.02 0.98 -4.45
C LEU A 247 11.70 2.21 -3.86
N LEU A 248 12.46 2.06 -2.79
CA LEU A 248 13.21 3.16 -2.17
C LEU A 248 14.70 3.08 -2.55
N ASP A 249 15.26 4.18 -3.05
CA ASP A 249 16.67 4.28 -3.47
C ASP A 249 17.33 5.59 -3.02
N VAL A 250 18.67 5.60 -2.92
CA VAL A 250 19.46 6.83 -2.70
C VAL A 250 20.42 7.00 -3.85
N VAL A 251 20.22 8.05 -4.65
CA VAL A 251 21.11 8.47 -5.73
C VAL A 251 22.02 9.59 -5.21
N VAL A 252 23.33 9.46 -5.41
CA VAL A 252 24.32 10.48 -5.07
C VAL A 252 25.03 10.92 -6.35
N ASP A 253 24.86 12.19 -6.70
CA ASP A 253 25.45 12.86 -7.85
C ASP A 253 26.40 13.99 -7.36
N LYS A 254 27.20 14.55 -8.25
CA LYS A 254 28.27 15.54 -8.00
C LYS A 254 27.85 16.79 -7.23
N SER A 255 26.56 17.11 -7.17
CA SER A 255 26.03 18.28 -6.45
C SER A 255 24.89 17.95 -5.48
N LYS A 256 24.41 16.71 -5.41
CA LYS A 256 23.15 16.39 -4.71
C LYS A 256 23.01 14.94 -4.24
N ILE A 257 22.22 14.76 -3.19
CA ILE A 257 21.67 13.47 -2.75
C ILE A 257 20.16 13.50 -3.00
N LYS A 258 19.65 12.54 -3.78
CA LYS A 258 18.21 12.32 -3.96
C LYS A 258 17.83 11.03 -3.24
N LEU A 259 16.91 11.09 -2.27
CA LEU A 259 16.19 9.89 -1.84
C LEU A 259 14.95 9.78 -2.73
N GLU A 260 14.86 8.69 -3.47
CA GLU A 260 13.85 8.46 -4.50
C GLU A 260 12.93 7.31 -4.10
N LEU A 261 11.62 7.56 -4.16
CA LEU A 261 10.59 6.55 -4.21
C LEU A 261 10.23 6.32 -5.68
N LYS A 262 10.37 5.08 -6.14
CA LYS A 262 9.98 4.64 -7.49
C LYS A 262 8.45 4.50 -7.59
N SER A 263 7.78 5.64 -7.46
CA SER A 263 6.33 5.81 -7.48
C SER A 263 5.72 5.47 -8.84
N SER A 264 6.46 5.58 -9.93
CA SER A 264 6.05 5.11 -11.27
C SER A 264 5.58 3.65 -11.25
N LYS A 265 6.31 2.78 -10.52
CA LYS A 265 5.98 1.36 -10.35
C LYS A 265 4.70 1.10 -9.55
N LEU A 266 4.22 2.10 -8.81
CA LEU A 266 2.97 2.08 -8.06
C LEU A 266 1.83 2.74 -8.85
N TYR A 267 2.13 3.51 -9.88
CA TYR A 267 1.13 4.19 -10.70
C TYR A 267 0.30 3.16 -11.47
N LEU A 268 -1.03 3.30 -11.39
CA LEU A 268 -1.99 2.53 -12.17
C LEU A 268 -3.33 3.29 -12.19
N SER A 269 -3.47 4.11 -13.22
CA SER A 269 -4.68 4.88 -13.52
C SER A 269 -5.59 4.11 -14.47
N GLU A 270 -6.27 3.09 -13.95
CA GLU A 270 -7.36 2.41 -14.66
C GLU A 270 -8.73 3.01 -14.32
N ILE A 271 -9.70 2.85 -15.22
CA ILE A 271 -11.09 3.21 -14.96
C ILE A 271 -11.71 2.03 -14.22
N LEU A 272 -12.20 2.27 -13.00
CA LEU A 272 -13.00 1.28 -12.27
C LEU A 272 -14.46 1.38 -12.71
N ASP A 273 -15.10 0.23 -12.95
CA ASP A 273 -16.52 0.13 -13.28
C ASP A 273 -17.41 0.31 -12.02
N HIS A 274 -17.31 1.50 -11.43
CA HIS A 274 -18.16 1.93 -10.33
C HIS A 274 -19.65 1.90 -10.73
N VAL A 275 -20.50 1.50 -9.79
CA VAL A 275 -21.94 1.43 -9.99
C VAL A 275 -22.49 2.82 -10.39
N PRO A 276 -23.11 2.97 -11.57
CA PRO A 276 -23.71 4.23 -11.97
C PRO A 276 -24.78 4.67 -10.97
N GLU A 277 -24.87 5.97 -10.68
CA GLU A 277 -25.73 6.50 -9.60
C GLU A 277 -27.19 6.04 -9.68
N HIS A 278 -27.73 5.93 -10.91
CA HIS A 278 -29.09 5.45 -11.19
C HIS A 278 -29.30 3.93 -11.04
N LYS A 279 -28.23 3.17 -10.80
CA LYS A 279 -28.22 1.72 -10.55
C LYS A 279 -27.84 1.35 -9.11
N LYS A 280 -27.41 2.33 -8.29
CA LYS A 280 -27.06 2.10 -6.89
C LYS A 280 -28.28 1.73 -6.07
N LEU A 281 -28.05 0.87 -5.07
CA LEU A 281 -29.06 0.55 -4.06
C LEU A 281 -29.12 1.72 -3.06
N GLN A 282 -30.25 2.41 -3.01
CA GLN A 282 -30.45 3.56 -2.13
C GLN A 282 -30.95 3.11 -0.75
N SER A 283 -31.78 2.05 -0.72
CA SER A 283 -32.48 1.57 0.47
C SER A 283 -32.33 0.07 0.73
N GLU A 284 -32.53 -0.35 1.99
CA GLU A 284 -32.63 -1.77 2.37
C GLU A 284 -33.72 -2.50 1.56
N ALA A 285 -34.85 -1.82 1.27
CA ALA A 285 -35.94 -2.40 0.50
C ALA A 285 -35.56 -2.73 -0.95
N GLU A 286 -34.71 -1.92 -1.58
CA GLU A 286 -34.16 -2.19 -2.92
C GLU A 286 -33.14 -3.33 -2.88
N LYS A 287 -32.27 -3.36 -1.86
CA LYS A 287 -31.32 -4.46 -1.63
C LYS A 287 -32.07 -5.79 -1.43
N ASP A 288 -33.11 -5.80 -0.60
CA ASP A 288 -33.98 -6.97 -0.37
C ASP A 288 -34.78 -7.36 -1.62
N ALA A 289 -35.21 -6.38 -2.44
CA ALA A 289 -35.87 -6.66 -3.72
C ALA A 289 -34.90 -7.33 -4.73
N MET A 290 -33.66 -6.85 -4.83
CA MET A 290 -32.63 -7.45 -5.69
C MET A 290 -32.28 -8.88 -5.24
N LEU A 291 -32.10 -9.10 -3.93
CA LEU A 291 -31.84 -10.44 -3.39
C LEU A 291 -33.00 -11.41 -3.63
N ARG A 292 -34.26 -10.96 -3.48
CA ARG A 292 -35.45 -11.76 -3.81
C ARG A 292 -35.57 -12.06 -5.32
N SER A 293 -35.23 -11.10 -6.19
CA SER A 293 -35.15 -11.36 -7.64
C SER A 293 -34.18 -12.51 -7.92
N LYS A 294 -32.98 -12.47 -7.33
CA LYS A 294 -32.02 -13.57 -7.44
C LYS A 294 -32.52 -14.88 -6.83
N GLY A 295 -33.29 -14.82 -5.74
CA GLY A 295 -33.99 -15.99 -5.18
C GLY A 295 -34.94 -16.64 -6.19
N ALA A 296 -35.63 -15.86 -7.03
CA ALA A 296 -36.41 -16.40 -8.14
C ALA A 296 -35.54 -16.95 -9.28
N THR A 297 -34.45 -16.28 -9.65
CA THR A 297 -33.51 -16.83 -10.65
C THR A 297 -32.90 -18.17 -10.20
N MET A 298 -32.70 -18.36 -8.89
CA MET A 298 -32.28 -19.63 -8.29
C MET A 298 -33.26 -20.77 -8.55
N LEU A 299 -34.55 -20.49 -8.65
CA LEU A 299 -35.57 -21.51 -8.95
C LEU A 299 -35.54 -21.88 -10.44
N LEU A 300 -35.41 -20.88 -11.31
CA LEU A 300 -35.27 -21.09 -12.75
C LEU A 300 -33.99 -21.88 -13.09
N SER A 301 -32.91 -21.67 -12.32
CA SER A 301 -31.64 -22.41 -12.44
C SER A 301 -31.81 -23.94 -12.40
N SER A 302 -32.83 -24.43 -11.68
CA SER A 302 -33.13 -25.86 -11.59
C SER A 302 -33.31 -26.49 -12.97
N LEU A 303 -33.84 -25.75 -13.95
CA LEU A 303 -34.11 -26.26 -15.29
C LEU A 303 -32.86 -26.71 -16.05
N GLY A 304 -31.71 -26.07 -15.79
CA GLY A 304 -30.43 -26.33 -16.50
C GLY A 304 -29.31 -26.85 -15.59
N GLY A 305 -29.57 -27.02 -14.29
CA GLY A 305 -28.60 -27.52 -13.31
C GLY A 305 -28.49 -29.05 -13.27
N GLU A 306 -27.48 -29.55 -12.55
CA GLU A 306 -27.42 -30.98 -12.19
C GLU A 306 -28.67 -31.37 -11.37
N ALA A 307 -29.14 -32.62 -11.52
CA ALA A 307 -30.37 -33.07 -10.87
C ALA A 307 -30.26 -33.00 -9.34
N GLY A 308 -31.09 -32.15 -8.72
CA GLY A 308 -31.09 -31.91 -7.28
C GLY A 308 -30.27 -30.68 -6.83
N GLU A 309 -29.80 -29.87 -7.78
CA GLU A 309 -29.01 -28.67 -7.54
C GLU A 309 -29.65 -27.40 -8.08
N LEU A 310 -29.30 -26.29 -7.45
CA LEU A 310 -29.72 -24.94 -7.78
C LEU A 310 -28.48 -24.05 -7.86
N TYR A 311 -28.47 -23.04 -8.72
CA TYR A 311 -27.43 -22.04 -8.79
C TYR A 311 -27.97 -20.61 -8.84
N VAL A 312 -27.23 -19.68 -8.24
CA VAL A 312 -27.43 -18.23 -8.39
C VAL A 312 -26.24 -17.68 -9.16
N ASN A 313 -26.51 -16.96 -10.25
CA ASN A 313 -25.49 -16.17 -10.94
C ASN A 313 -25.61 -14.71 -10.51
N LEU A 314 -24.52 -14.20 -9.94
CA LEU A 314 -24.34 -12.80 -9.60
C LEU A 314 -23.41 -12.19 -10.64
N SER A 315 -23.91 -11.22 -11.38
CA SER A 315 -23.05 -10.41 -12.25
C SER A 315 -22.12 -9.54 -11.41
N GLU A 316 -21.00 -9.15 -12.01
CA GLU A 316 -20.05 -8.18 -11.46
C GLU A 316 -20.74 -6.89 -11.00
N LEU A 317 -21.68 -6.37 -11.80
CA LEU A 317 -22.50 -5.20 -11.47
C LEU A 317 -23.31 -5.38 -10.17
N GLU A 318 -23.82 -6.58 -9.89
CA GLU A 318 -24.67 -6.84 -8.72
C GLU A 318 -23.85 -7.02 -7.45
N ILE A 319 -22.69 -7.66 -7.57
CA ILE A 319 -21.69 -7.69 -6.49
C ILE A 319 -21.20 -6.27 -6.18
N ASN A 320 -20.95 -5.45 -7.20
CA ASN A 320 -20.57 -4.05 -7.03
C ASN A 320 -21.70 -3.19 -6.44
N LYS A 321 -22.98 -3.45 -6.77
CA LYS A 321 -24.14 -2.83 -6.10
C LYS A 321 -24.21 -3.14 -4.61
N LEU A 322 -23.97 -4.40 -4.22
CA LEU A 322 -23.91 -4.78 -2.81
C LEU A 322 -22.72 -4.12 -2.11
N LEU A 323 -21.55 -4.15 -2.74
CA LEU A 323 -20.33 -3.56 -2.19
C LEU A 323 -20.46 -2.05 -1.97
N ASP A 324 -21.01 -1.32 -2.95
CA ASP A 324 -21.36 0.10 -2.83
C ASP A 324 -22.37 0.33 -1.69
N PHE A 325 -23.43 -0.47 -1.59
CA PHE A 325 -24.40 -0.35 -0.50
C PHE A 325 -23.77 -0.48 0.90
N TYR A 326 -22.87 -1.45 1.10
CA TYR A 326 -22.22 -1.69 2.38
C TYR A 326 -21.04 -0.74 2.67
N LEU A 327 -20.39 -0.18 1.65
CA LEU A 327 -19.17 0.64 1.79
C LEU A 327 -19.34 2.13 1.43
N ARG A 328 -20.53 2.59 1.00
CA ARG A 328 -20.78 4.00 0.62
C ARG A 328 -20.35 5.03 1.68
N ASP A 329 -20.57 4.70 2.95
CA ASP A 329 -20.22 5.54 4.10
C ASP A 329 -18.73 5.46 4.49
N GLN A 330 -17.93 4.64 3.78
CA GLN A 330 -16.50 4.41 4.06
C GLN A 330 -15.54 5.07 3.06
N SER A 331 -16.05 5.87 2.11
CA SER A 331 -15.20 6.61 1.17
C SER A 331 -14.28 7.61 1.90
N LEU A 332 -12.98 7.33 1.91
CA LEU A 332 -12.04 8.08 2.74
C LEU A 332 -11.50 9.30 1.99
N HIS A 333 -11.93 10.48 2.40
CA HIS A 333 -11.41 11.76 1.91
C HIS A 333 -10.59 12.43 3.03
N GLN A 334 -9.26 12.42 2.94
CA GLN A 334 -8.36 13.03 3.93
C GLN A 334 -7.55 14.19 3.33
N THR A 335 -7.78 15.39 3.85
CA THR A 335 -6.95 16.57 3.53
C THR A 335 -5.81 16.73 4.54
N PHE A 336 -4.61 17.06 4.06
CA PHE A 336 -3.46 17.33 4.92
C PHE A 336 -2.47 18.32 4.31
N LYS A 337 -1.80 19.09 5.17
CA LYS A 337 -0.73 20.01 4.77
C LYS A 337 0.61 19.31 4.55
N PHE A 338 1.23 19.55 3.40
CA PHE A 338 2.58 19.11 3.02
C PHE A 338 3.28 20.21 2.22
N GLY A 339 4.57 20.49 2.50
CA GLY A 339 5.31 21.58 1.84
C GLY A 339 4.79 23.01 2.08
N GLY A 340 3.67 23.19 2.79
CA GLY A 340 2.95 24.45 2.95
C GLY A 340 1.55 24.39 2.33
N GLU A 341 1.42 23.61 1.26
CA GLU A 341 0.20 23.41 0.47
C GLU A 341 -0.76 22.36 1.08
N ASP A 342 -2.04 22.45 0.71
CA ASP A 342 -3.08 21.48 1.08
C ASP A 342 -3.25 20.42 -0.02
N TYR A 343 -3.09 19.15 0.36
CA TYR A 343 -3.29 18.01 -0.51
C TYR A 343 -4.42 17.13 0.00
N THR A 344 -5.07 16.41 -0.93
CA THR A 344 -6.13 15.46 -0.62
C THR A 344 -5.73 14.05 -1.05
N LEU A 345 -6.01 13.10 -0.17
CA LEU A 345 -6.03 11.67 -0.45
C LEU A 345 -7.49 11.22 -0.49
N ASP A 346 -7.94 10.79 -1.66
CA ASP A 346 -9.26 10.18 -1.85
C ASP A 346 -9.06 8.68 -2.09
N ILE A 347 -9.80 7.86 -1.33
CA ILE A 347 -9.92 6.42 -1.56
C ILE A 347 -11.32 6.16 -2.10
N SER A 348 -11.40 5.70 -3.35
CA SER A 348 -12.66 5.34 -4.00
C SER A 348 -13.32 4.17 -3.30
N ILE A 349 -14.65 4.09 -3.41
CA ILE A 349 -15.41 2.89 -3.04
C ILE A 349 -14.84 1.70 -3.83
N PRO A 350 -14.43 0.60 -3.19
CA PRO A 350 -13.86 -0.54 -3.90
C PRO A 350 -14.82 -1.13 -4.94
N THR A 351 -14.28 -1.70 -6.02
CA THR A 351 -15.01 -2.52 -6.98
C THR A 351 -14.44 -3.94 -7.02
N ILE A 352 -15.19 -4.87 -7.57
CA ILE A 352 -14.80 -6.24 -7.81
C ILE A 352 -14.83 -6.49 -9.32
N ASP A 353 -13.76 -7.08 -9.85
CA ASP A 353 -13.72 -7.65 -11.21
C ASP A 353 -13.84 -9.18 -11.10
N ILE A 354 -14.60 -9.81 -12.01
CA ILE A 354 -14.80 -11.27 -12.04
C ILE A 354 -14.26 -11.87 -13.34
N TYR A 355 -13.29 -12.77 -13.20
CA TYR A 355 -12.64 -13.46 -14.32
C TYR A 355 -12.75 -14.99 -14.18
N PRO A 356 -12.60 -15.77 -15.27
CA PRO A 356 -12.79 -17.23 -15.24
C PRO A 356 -11.92 -18.03 -14.25
N ALA A 357 -10.91 -17.40 -13.65
CA ALA A 357 -9.99 -18.02 -12.69
C ALA A 357 -10.03 -17.40 -11.28
N GLY A 358 -10.91 -16.42 -11.01
CA GLY A 358 -11.07 -15.82 -9.67
C GLY A 358 -11.74 -14.45 -9.70
N MET A 359 -11.53 -13.67 -8.64
CA MET A 359 -12.00 -12.30 -8.50
C MET A 359 -10.88 -11.40 -7.98
N HIS A 360 -10.91 -10.11 -8.33
CA HIS A 360 -10.04 -9.10 -7.74
C HIS A 360 -10.90 -8.03 -7.06
N LEU A 361 -10.56 -7.65 -5.83
CA LEU A 361 -11.03 -6.40 -5.23
C LEU A 361 -10.08 -5.28 -5.64
N ASN A 362 -10.60 -4.29 -6.35
CA ASN A 362 -9.87 -3.10 -6.76
C ASN A 362 -10.17 -1.94 -5.80
N VAL A 363 -9.13 -1.39 -5.19
CA VAL A 363 -9.21 -0.16 -4.40
C VAL A 363 -8.37 0.90 -5.09
N GLN A 364 -9.01 1.93 -5.66
CA GLN A 364 -8.29 3.05 -6.25
C GLN A 364 -8.02 4.14 -5.21
N ILE A 365 -6.78 4.62 -5.20
CA ILE A 365 -6.36 5.77 -4.40
C ILE A 365 -5.91 6.88 -5.34
N LYS A 366 -6.50 8.06 -5.16
CA LYS A 366 -6.14 9.29 -5.86
C LYS A 366 -5.53 10.27 -4.88
N PHE A 367 -4.40 10.88 -5.26
CA PHE A 367 -3.69 11.88 -4.46
C PHE A 367 -3.38 13.12 -5.31
N PHE A 368 -3.78 14.30 -4.85
CA PHE A 368 -3.72 15.55 -5.63
C PHE A 368 -3.60 16.80 -4.76
N ASN A 369 -3.17 17.90 -5.37
CA ASN A 369 -3.16 19.23 -4.74
C ASN A 369 -4.55 19.87 -4.83
N GLN A 370 -5.05 20.48 -3.75
CA GLN A 370 -6.37 21.13 -3.75
C GLN A 370 -6.47 22.35 -4.69
N LEU A 371 -5.34 23.00 -4.98
CA LEU A 371 -5.28 24.14 -5.91
C LEU A 371 -5.27 23.70 -7.38
N ASP A 372 -4.82 22.48 -7.68
CA ASP A 372 -4.79 21.90 -9.02
C ASP A 372 -5.05 20.38 -8.93
N SER A 373 -6.32 20.01 -9.05
CA SER A 373 -6.77 18.61 -9.01
C SER A 373 -6.55 17.85 -10.34
N SER A 374 -6.00 18.51 -11.36
CA SER A 374 -5.57 17.86 -12.61
C SER A 374 -4.20 17.21 -12.48
N LYS A 375 -3.31 17.79 -11.67
CA LYS A 375 -2.05 17.18 -11.23
C LYS A 375 -2.31 16.14 -10.13
N SER A 376 -2.54 14.88 -10.50
CA SER A 376 -2.88 13.80 -9.56
C SER A 376 -2.16 12.48 -9.80
N PHE A 377 -1.58 11.90 -8.74
CA PHE A 377 -1.14 10.51 -8.73
C PHE A 377 -2.35 9.59 -8.51
N VAL A 378 -2.44 8.51 -9.30
CA VAL A 378 -3.48 7.48 -9.18
C VAL A 378 -2.80 6.12 -9.13
N THR A 379 -3.19 5.32 -8.15
CA THR A 379 -2.78 3.92 -8.01
C THR A 379 -4.00 3.07 -7.73
N THR A 380 -3.98 1.83 -8.22
CA THR A 380 -5.02 0.86 -7.91
C THR A 380 -4.38 -0.38 -7.28
N PHE A 381 -5.00 -0.80 -6.18
CA PHE A 381 -4.64 -1.96 -5.38
C PHE A 381 -5.56 -3.12 -5.80
N LYS A 382 -5.01 -4.20 -6.37
CA LYS A 382 -5.78 -5.38 -6.77
C LYS A 382 -5.53 -6.52 -5.80
N VAL A 383 -6.50 -6.81 -4.93
CA VAL A 383 -6.44 -7.92 -3.98
C VAL A 383 -7.09 -9.15 -4.63
N GLU A 384 -6.35 -10.23 -4.82
CA GLU A 384 -6.94 -11.52 -5.21
C GLU A 384 -7.96 -11.95 -4.16
N MET A 385 -9.16 -12.38 -4.57
CA MET A 385 -10.19 -12.84 -3.64
C MET A 385 -10.49 -14.32 -3.85
N VAL A 386 -10.53 -15.06 -2.73
CA VAL A 386 -10.95 -16.47 -2.69
C VAL A 386 -12.24 -16.56 -1.90
N LEU A 387 -13.32 -16.99 -2.54
CA LEU A 387 -14.59 -17.16 -1.85
C LEU A 387 -14.55 -18.39 -0.93
N LYS A 388 -14.76 -18.15 0.36
CA LYS A 388 -15.13 -19.16 1.37
C LYS A 388 -16.63 -19.06 1.60
N GLN A 389 -17.30 -20.20 1.45
CA GLN A 389 -18.75 -20.31 1.66
C GLN A 389 -18.98 -20.91 3.06
N GLU A 390 -19.51 -20.11 3.98
CA GLU A 390 -19.99 -20.58 5.29
C GLU A 390 -21.52 -20.64 5.31
N GLU A 391 -22.12 -21.21 6.36
CA GLU A 391 -23.57 -21.49 6.44
C GLU A 391 -24.50 -20.27 6.26
N ARG A 392 -24.01 -19.02 6.41
CA ARG A 392 -24.87 -17.82 6.50
C ARG A 392 -24.42 -16.56 5.74
N GLY A 393 -23.26 -16.54 5.09
CA GLY A 393 -22.77 -15.35 4.38
C GLY A 393 -21.68 -15.64 3.35
N LEU A 394 -21.46 -14.69 2.44
CA LEU A 394 -20.31 -14.73 1.53
C LEU A 394 -19.09 -14.15 2.26
N GLN A 395 -18.02 -14.93 2.37
CA GLN A 395 -16.75 -14.49 2.95
C GLN A 395 -15.66 -14.57 1.87
N PHE A 396 -15.15 -13.44 1.43
CA PHE A 396 -14.01 -13.43 0.50
C PHE A 396 -12.73 -13.32 1.32
N GLU A 397 -11.97 -14.41 1.40
CA GLU A 397 -10.61 -14.38 1.90
C GLU A 397 -9.74 -13.59 0.92
N LEU A 398 -9.06 -12.59 1.46
CA LEU A 398 -8.19 -11.70 0.71
C LEU A 398 -6.82 -12.38 0.55
N GLY A 399 -6.42 -12.65 -0.69
CA GLY A 399 -5.21 -13.36 -1.06
C GLY A 399 -4.01 -12.43 -1.20
N ARG A 400 -3.34 -12.51 -2.36
CA ARG A 400 -2.20 -11.64 -2.67
C ARG A 400 -2.71 -10.28 -3.15
N LEU A 401 -2.19 -9.21 -2.55
CA LEU A 401 -2.38 -7.85 -3.04
C LEU A 401 -1.30 -7.46 -4.07
N LYS A 402 -1.74 -6.94 -5.21
CA LYS A 402 -0.89 -6.28 -6.22
C LYS A 402 -1.08 -4.77 -6.14
N ILE A 403 0.00 -4.00 -6.23
CA ILE A 403 -0.04 -2.54 -6.20
C ILE A 403 0.62 -2.02 -7.48
N GLY A 404 -0.13 -1.25 -8.26
CA GLY A 404 0.32 -0.88 -9.60
C GLY A 404 0.57 -2.12 -10.48
N GLU A 405 1.45 -1.99 -11.47
CA GLU A 405 1.79 -3.09 -12.38
C GLU A 405 2.87 -4.05 -11.84
N HIS A 406 3.62 -3.67 -10.80
CA HIS A 406 4.93 -4.28 -10.53
C HIS A 406 5.17 -4.75 -9.09
N VAL A 407 4.29 -4.43 -8.15
CA VAL A 407 4.44 -4.80 -6.73
C VAL A 407 3.45 -5.89 -6.40
N THR A 408 3.91 -6.99 -5.79
CA THR A 408 3.05 -8.06 -5.29
C THR A 408 3.44 -8.37 -3.86
N LEU A 409 2.45 -8.40 -2.97
CA LEU A 409 2.62 -8.67 -1.55
C LEU A 409 2.27 -10.12 -1.22
N SER A 410 2.92 -10.65 -0.19
CA SER A 410 2.47 -11.87 0.48
C SER A 410 1.16 -11.63 1.27
N ALA A 411 0.51 -12.71 1.72
CA ALA A 411 -0.70 -12.59 2.54
C ALA A 411 -0.45 -11.85 3.87
N GLU A 412 0.68 -12.12 4.55
CA GLU A 412 1.09 -11.43 5.79
C GLU A 412 1.29 -9.92 5.56
N GLU A 413 1.95 -9.54 4.46
CA GLU A 413 2.14 -8.13 4.09
C GLU A 413 0.83 -7.47 3.63
N THR A 414 -0.12 -8.25 3.10
CA THR A 414 -1.46 -7.79 2.73
C THR A 414 -2.29 -7.51 3.97
N GLU A 415 -2.29 -8.40 4.95
CA GLU A 415 -2.98 -8.24 6.25
C GLU A 415 -2.47 -7.00 7.00
N ASP A 416 -1.15 -6.89 7.22
CA ASP A 416 -0.52 -5.71 7.86
C ASP A 416 -0.87 -4.40 7.11
N LEU A 417 -1.02 -4.43 5.78
CA LEU A 417 -1.37 -3.24 4.97
C LEU A 417 -2.86 -2.90 5.07
N LEU A 418 -3.75 -3.90 5.08
CA LEU A 418 -5.20 -3.68 5.21
C LEU A 418 -5.57 -3.10 6.57
N GLU A 419 -4.85 -3.48 7.64
CA GLU A 419 -5.00 -2.82 8.95
C GLU A 419 -4.72 -1.30 8.90
N LEU A 420 -3.83 -0.83 8.00
CA LEU A 420 -3.50 0.60 7.85
C LEU A 420 -4.69 1.45 7.40
N PHE A 421 -5.55 0.88 6.55
CA PHE A 421 -6.69 1.58 5.97
C PHE A 421 -7.87 1.68 6.95
N GLY A 422 -7.73 1.09 8.14
CA GLY A 422 -8.78 0.98 9.14
C GLY A 422 -9.68 -0.20 8.81
N ALA A 423 -9.43 -1.33 9.46
CA ALA A 423 -10.32 -2.48 9.43
C ALA A 423 -11.72 -2.06 9.90
N SER A 424 -12.64 -1.82 8.96
CA SER A 424 -14.07 -1.68 9.25
C SER A 424 -14.65 -3.06 9.60
N GLU A 425 -15.88 -3.10 10.12
CA GLU A 425 -16.52 -4.40 10.43
C GLU A 425 -16.66 -5.32 9.20
N ALA A 426 -16.60 -4.76 7.99
CA ALA A 426 -16.62 -5.49 6.74
C ALA A 426 -15.29 -6.19 6.40
N VAL A 427 -14.15 -5.70 6.90
CA VAL A 427 -12.79 -6.23 6.64
C VAL A 427 -12.17 -6.70 7.96
N ARG A 428 -12.52 -7.91 8.39
CA ARG A 428 -12.02 -8.51 9.64
C ARG A 428 -11.23 -9.78 9.33
N ASN A 429 -10.06 -9.93 9.97
CA ASN A 429 -9.17 -11.09 9.80
C ASN A 429 -8.90 -11.44 8.32
N ASN A 430 -8.58 -10.43 7.51
CA ASN A 430 -8.29 -10.61 6.08
C ASN A 430 -9.46 -11.22 5.27
N MET A 431 -10.71 -11.00 5.71
CA MET A 431 -11.93 -11.39 4.99
C MET A 431 -12.86 -10.20 4.76
N LEU A 432 -13.38 -10.08 3.53
CA LEU A 432 -14.53 -9.24 3.22
C LEU A 432 -15.82 -10.07 3.46
N VAL A 433 -16.68 -9.64 4.39
CA VAL A 433 -17.88 -10.40 4.78
C VAL A 433 -19.16 -9.69 4.35
N ILE A 434 -19.90 -10.30 3.42
CA ILE A 434 -21.27 -9.87 3.07
C ILE A 434 -22.24 -10.67 3.95
N ASN A 435 -22.56 -10.09 5.10
CA ASN A 435 -23.45 -10.68 6.11
C ASN A 435 -24.86 -10.91 5.55
N ASN A 436 -25.49 -12.01 5.98
CA ASN A 436 -26.87 -12.40 5.66
C ASN A 436 -27.17 -12.60 4.16
N PHE A 437 -26.15 -12.56 3.27
CA PHE A 437 -26.36 -12.84 1.86
C PHE A 437 -26.91 -14.25 1.66
N LEU A 438 -26.23 -15.28 2.18
CA LEU A 438 -26.67 -16.66 1.99
C LEU A 438 -27.96 -16.98 2.75
N SER A 439 -28.29 -16.28 3.84
CA SER A 439 -29.60 -16.45 4.50
C SER A 439 -30.80 -15.98 3.67
N SER A 440 -30.59 -15.28 2.56
CA SER A 440 -31.64 -14.98 1.58
C SER A 440 -31.92 -16.14 0.60
N PHE A 441 -31.12 -17.21 0.62
CA PHE A 441 -31.17 -18.34 -0.34
C PHE A 441 -31.11 -19.72 0.33
N ALA A 442 -30.42 -19.83 1.47
CA ALA A 442 -30.25 -21.05 2.24
C ALA A 442 -31.34 -21.20 3.30
N SER A 443 -31.76 -22.44 3.52
CA SER A 443 -32.80 -22.80 4.49
C SER A 443 -32.47 -24.14 5.15
N GLU A 444 -33.33 -24.62 6.06
CA GLU A 444 -33.17 -25.97 6.62
C GLU A 444 -33.13 -27.06 5.54
N ARG A 445 -33.72 -26.82 4.35
CA ARG A 445 -33.81 -27.77 3.23
C ARG A 445 -32.77 -27.57 2.12
N ILE A 446 -32.06 -26.44 2.09
CA ILE A 446 -31.12 -26.09 1.02
C ILE A 446 -29.80 -25.58 1.62
N THR A 447 -28.70 -26.23 1.26
CA THR A 447 -27.34 -25.91 1.74
C THR A 447 -26.40 -25.53 0.59
N PRO A 448 -25.41 -24.65 0.86
CA PRO A 448 -24.23 -24.46 0.02
C PRO A 448 -23.58 -25.78 -0.46
N LYS A 449 -23.34 -25.91 -1.77
CA LYS A 449 -22.49 -26.97 -2.37
C LYS A 449 -21.12 -26.43 -2.78
N GLY A 450 -21.06 -25.22 -3.35
CA GLY A 450 -19.81 -24.61 -3.79
C GLY A 450 -20.00 -23.36 -4.64
N SER A 451 -18.93 -22.90 -5.29
CA SER A 451 -18.94 -21.73 -6.15
C SER A 451 -17.96 -21.85 -7.32
N LYS A 452 -18.21 -21.10 -8.39
CA LYS A 452 -17.36 -21.00 -9.58
C LYS A 452 -17.41 -19.57 -10.12
N THR A 453 -16.28 -19.05 -10.58
CA THR A 453 -16.24 -17.81 -11.36
C THR A 453 -16.23 -18.12 -12.86
N ASN A 454 -16.98 -17.34 -13.63
CA ASN A 454 -16.93 -17.25 -15.07
C ASN A 454 -16.60 -15.79 -15.43
N GLU A 455 -16.44 -15.46 -16.72
CA GLU A 455 -16.22 -14.07 -17.15
C GLU A 455 -17.42 -13.19 -16.77
N GLY A 456 -17.22 -12.20 -15.90
CA GLY A 456 -18.27 -11.28 -15.43
C GLY A 456 -19.29 -11.85 -14.43
N PHE A 457 -19.21 -13.14 -14.03
CA PHE A 457 -20.21 -13.79 -13.19
C PHE A 457 -19.63 -14.69 -12.09
N LEU A 458 -20.16 -14.57 -10.87
CA LEU A 458 -19.98 -15.52 -9.78
C LEU A 458 -21.20 -16.44 -9.70
N THR A 459 -20.98 -17.73 -9.96
CA THR A 459 -21.96 -18.81 -9.77
C THR A 459 -21.85 -19.36 -8.35
N LEU A 460 -22.94 -19.35 -7.60
CA LEU A 460 -23.08 -20.01 -6.30
C LEU A 460 -23.99 -21.22 -6.45
N THR A 461 -23.51 -22.42 -6.12
CA THR A 461 -24.26 -23.68 -6.24
C THR A 461 -24.74 -24.16 -4.87
N PHE A 462 -25.96 -24.68 -4.84
CA PHE A 462 -26.67 -25.17 -3.68
C PHE A 462 -27.27 -26.54 -3.96
N GLN A 463 -27.48 -27.32 -2.91
CA GLN A 463 -28.03 -28.68 -2.95
C GLN A 463 -29.04 -28.89 -1.82
N GLY A 464 -29.90 -29.91 -1.95
CA GLY A 464 -30.79 -30.32 -0.86
C GLY A 464 -30.01 -30.76 0.40
N SER A 465 -30.44 -30.31 1.58
CA SER A 465 -29.83 -30.66 2.88
C SER A 465 -29.86 -32.16 3.18
N ALA A 466 -30.91 -32.85 2.71
CA ALA A 466 -31.04 -34.29 2.76
C ALA A 466 -31.50 -34.85 1.40
N ALA A 467 -31.31 -36.16 1.19
CA ALA A 467 -31.68 -36.83 -0.06
C ALA A 467 -33.18 -36.67 -0.44
N ALA A 468 -34.06 -36.46 0.55
CA ALA A 468 -35.47 -36.12 0.31
C ALA A 468 -35.61 -34.73 -0.33
N ASP A 469 -34.87 -33.74 0.13
CA ASP A 469 -34.88 -32.37 -0.40
C ASP A 469 -34.22 -32.32 -1.79
N THR A 470 -33.15 -33.09 -2.01
CA THR A 470 -32.55 -33.30 -3.35
C THR A 470 -33.58 -33.85 -4.34
N THR A 471 -34.41 -34.80 -3.90
CA THR A 471 -35.49 -35.38 -4.72
C THR A 471 -36.58 -34.35 -5.02
N ILE A 472 -36.93 -33.51 -4.04
CA ILE A 472 -37.89 -32.42 -4.21
C ILE A 472 -37.36 -31.38 -5.21
N ILE A 473 -36.09 -30.98 -5.11
CA ILE A 473 -35.44 -30.09 -6.10
C ILE A 473 -35.51 -30.67 -7.51
N SER A 474 -35.23 -31.97 -7.69
CA SER A 474 -35.37 -32.64 -8.99
C SER A 474 -36.81 -32.66 -9.52
N ASN A 475 -37.81 -32.82 -8.65
CA ASN A 475 -39.22 -32.78 -9.05
C ASN A 475 -39.65 -31.37 -9.49
N ILE A 476 -39.16 -30.34 -8.78
CA ILE A 476 -39.43 -28.93 -9.08
C ILE A 476 -38.99 -28.56 -10.51
N GLN A 477 -37.87 -29.11 -11.02
CA GLN A 477 -37.43 -28.92 -12.41
C GLN A 477 -38.55 -29.18 -13.42
N GLY A 478 -39.22 -30.33 -13.27
CA GLY A 478 -40.33 -30.74 -14.14
C GLY A 478 -41.59 -29.89 -13.96
N VAL A 479 -41.86 -29.37 -12.76
CA VAL A 479 -42.99 -28.47 -12.52
C VAL A 479 -42.74 -27.10 -13.16
N ILE A 480 -41.58 -26.49 -12.90
CA ILE A 480 -41.23 -25.16 -13.42
C ILE A 480 -41.28 -25.13 -14.95
N GLN A 481 -40.80 -26.18 -15.63
CA GLN A 481 -40.82 -26.24 -17.09
C GLN A 481 -42.26 -26.26 -17.66
N ASN A 482 -43.17 -26.99 -17.01
CA ASN A 482 -44.59 -27.00 -17.38
C ASN A 482 -45.27 -25.65 -17.10
N VAL A 483 -44.86 -24.93 -16.05
CA VAL A 483 -45.37 -23.59 -15.74
C VAL A 483 -44.91 -22.56 -16.76
N LEU A 484 -43.63 -22.57 -17.14
CA LEU A 484 -43.09 -21.65 -18.15
C LEU A 484 -43.84 -21.76 -19.48
N GLY A 485 -44.30 -22.94 -19.87
CA GLY A 485 -45.18 -23.12 -21.04
C GLY A 485 -46.54 -22.42 -20.96
N GLY A 486 -46.94 -21.92 -19.78
CA GLY A 486 -48.13 -21.08 -19.57
C GLY A 486 -47.82 -19.60 -19.26
N VAL A 487 -46.56 -19.22 -19.07
CA VAL A 487 -46.16 -17.83 -18.78
C VAL A 487 -46.21 -16.99 -20.07
N THR A 488 -46.86 -15.83 -19.99
CA THR A 488 -46.88 -14.83 -21.05
C THR A 488 -46.19 -13.54 -20.60
N SER A 489 -45.09 -13.16 -21.25
CA SER A 489 -44.37 -11.90 -21.02
C SER A 489 -44.82 -10.80 -21.99
N SER A 490 -44.73 -9.54 -21.56
CA SER A 490 -44.93 -8.38 -22.44
C SER A 490 -43.70 -8.09 -23.32
N ASN A 491 -42.53 -8.60 -22.94
CA ASN A 491 -41.28 -8.51 -23.68
C ASN A 491 -41.15 -9.68 -24.68
N PRO A 492 -41.10 -9.44 -26.01
CA PRO A 492 -40.97 -10.50 -27.01
C PRO A 492 -39.71 -11.37 -26.85
N GLU A 493 -38.58 -10.78 -26.48
CA GLU A 493 -37.31 -11.49 -26.33
C GLU A 493 -37.36 -12.49 -25.17
N VAL A 494 -37.98 -12.09 -24.05
CA VAL A 494 -38.28 -12.98 -22.93
C VAL A 494 -39.29 -14.06 -23.34
N GLN A 495 -40.33 -13.72 -24.11
CA GLN A 495 -41.33 -14.69 -24.54
C GLN A 495 -40.75 -15.77 -25.46
N ASP A 496 -39.85 -15.40 -26.38
CA ASP A 496 -39.18 -16.34 -27.27
C ASP A 496 -38.31 -17.33 -26.47
N ILE A 497 -37.55 -16.84 -25.48
CA ILE A 497 -36.73 -17.68 -24.59
C ILE A 497 -37.58 -18.61 -23.71
N ILE A 498 -38.69 -18.10 -23.14
CA ILE A 498 -39.65 -18.92 -22.38
C ILE A 498 -40.22 -20.04 -23.26
N THR A 499 -40.55 -19.73 -24.52
CA THR A 499 -41.10 -20.69 -25.48
C THR A 499 -40.07 -21.76 -25.88
N ASP A 500 -38.80 -21.39 -26.05
CA ASP A 500 -37.70 -22.31 -26.33
C ASP A 500 -37.47 -23.30 -25.17
N ILE A 501 -37.43 -22.81 -23.92
CA ILE A 501 -37.28 -23.63 -22.72
C ILE A 501 -38.50 -24.56 -22.50
N ALA A 502 -39.71 -24.05 -22.73
CA ALA A 502 -40.95 -24.82 -22.57
C ALA A 502 -41.17 -25.88 -23.66
N THR A 503 -40.50 -25.76 -24.82
CA THR A 503 -40.57 -26.76 -25.91
C THR A 503 -39.38 -27.72 -25.95
N THR A 504 -38.28 -27.40 -25.27
CA THR A 504 -37.15 -28.30 -25.04
C THR A 504 -37.57 -29.48 -24.13
N PRO A 505 -37.09 -30.73 -24.33
CA PRO A 505 -37.43 -31.85 -23.44
C PRO A 505 -36.92 -31.67 -21.99
N PRO A 506 -37.61 -32.24 -20.97
CA PRO A 506 -37.11 -32.22 -19.59
C PRO A 506 -35.76 -32.91 -19.44
N GLY A 507 -34.80 -32.22 -18.83
CA GLY A 507 -33.41 -32.68 -18.71
C GLY A 507 -32.53 -32.44 -19.95
N GLU A 508 -33.06 -31.84 -21.01
CA GLU A 508 -32.28 -31.38 -22.17
C GLU A 508 -32.14 -29.84 -22.26
N VAL A 509 -32.80 -29.10 -21.35
CA VAL A 509 -32.63 -27.65 -21.21
C VAL A 509 -31.20 -27.34 -20.76
N THR A 510 -30.51 -26.48 -21.51
CA THR A 510 -29.09 -26.19 -21.25
C THR A 510 -28.90 -25.04 -20.24
N PRO A 511 -27.77 -25.00 -19.51
CA PRO A 511 -27.42 -23.87 -18.66
C PRO A 511 -27.45 -22.52 -19.40
N GLU A 512 -27.10 -22.50 -20.69
CA GLU A 512 -27.09 -21.30 -21.52
C GLU A 512 -28.51 -20.79 -21.85
N GLN A 513 -29.47 -21.68 -22.12
CA GLN A 513 -30.88 -21.30 -22.31
C GLN A 513 -31.44 -20.66 -21.02
N VAL A 514 -31.15 -21.29 -19.86
CA VAL A 514 -31.59 -20.77 -18.56
C VAL A 514 -30.87 -19.46 -18.21
N GLN A 515 -29.59 -19.33 -18.55
CA GLN A 515 -28.86 -18.07 -18.36
C GLN A 515 -29.45 -16.95 -19.23
N ALA A 516 -29.78 -17.23 -20.50
CA ALA A 516 -30.45 -16.26 -21.36
C ALA A 516 -31.81 -15.83 -20.80
N LEU A 517 -32.55 -16.74 -20.16
CA LEU A 517 -33.78 -16.40 -19.43
C LEU A 517 -33.46 -15.51 -18.23
N MET A 518 -32.49 -15.86 -17.39
CA MET A 518 -32.11 -15.09 -16.20
C MET A 518 -31.67 -13.66 -16.57
N ASP A 519 -30.78 -13.50 -17.56
CA ASP A 519 -30.28 -12.21 -18.03
C ASP A 519 -31.39 -11.29 -18.59
N ASN A 520 -32.45 -11.87 -19.15
CA ASN A 520 -33.59 -11.11 -19.67
C ASN A 520 -34.72 -10.94 -18.65
N VAL A 521 -34.85 -11.83 -17.66
CA VAL A 521 -35.77 -11.68 -16.51
C VAL A 521 -35.34 -10.54 -15.60
N ASP A 522 -34.04 -10.32 -15.41
CA ASP A 522 -33.53 -9.16 -14.65
C ASP A 522 -33.80 -7.80 -15.34
N ASN A 523 -34.29 -7.80 -16.60
CA ASN A 523 -34.76 -6.60 -17.31
C ASN A 523 -36.30 -6.42 -17.26
N LEU A 524 -37.05 -7.33 -16.63
CA LEU A 524 -38.50 -7.20 -16.44
C LEU A 524 -38.86 -6.24 -15.31
N SER A 525 -40.10 -5.75 -15.31
CA SER A 525 -40.60 -4.96 -14.18
C SER A 525 -40.78 -5.83 -12.91
N PRO A 526 -40.68 -5.27 -11.69
CA PRO A 526 -40.93 -6.02 -10.46
C PRO A 526 -42.31 -6.69 -10.40
N GLU A 527 -43.32 -6.11 -11.05
CA GLU A 527 -44.67 -6.68 -11.13
C GLU A 527 -44.73 -7.90 -12.07
N GLU A 528 -44.00 -7.89 -13.18
CA GLU A 528 -43.87 -9.05 -14.08
C GLU A 528 -43.07 -10.18 -13.43
N ILE A 529 -41.98 -9.85 -12.73
CA ILE A 529 -41.18 -10.80 -11.96
C ILE A 529 -42.05 -11.44 -10.86
N GLN A 530 -42.83 -10.65 -10.12
CA GLN A 530 -43.77 -11.17 -9.11
C GLN A 530 -44.87 -12.05 -9.72
N ASN A 531 -45.41 -11.69 -10.89
CA ASN A 531 -46.41 -12.50 -11.58
C ASN A 531 -45.85 -13.87 -12.02
N ILE A 532 -44.60 -13.92 -12.52
CA ILE A 532 -43.91 -15.18 -12.82
C ILE A 532 -43.73 -16.01 -11.55
N GLN A 533 -43.31 -15.40 -10.44
CA GLN A 533 -43.14 -16.06 -9.14
C GLN A 533 -44.46 -16.62 -8.59
N ASP A 534 -45.53 -15.84 -8.62
CA ASP A 534 -46.86 -16.24 -8.12
C ASP A 534 -47.40 -17.43 -8.93
N GLN A 535 -47.18 -17.45 -10.25
CA GLN A 535 -47.55 -18.57 -11.13
C GLN A 535 -46.71 -19.82 -10.86
N LEU A 536 -45.41 -19.67 -10.59
CA LEU A 536 -44.54 -20.78 -10.18
C LEU A 536 -45.02 -21.37 -8.86
N VAL A 537 -45.15 -20.56 -7.81
CA VAL A 537 -45.60 -20.98 -6.47
C VAL A 537 -46.98 -21.65 -6.51
N ALA A 538 -47.93 -21.12 -7.28
CA ALA A 538 -49.28 -21.66 -7.38
C ALA A 538 -49.38 -23.04 -8.07
N ALA A 539 -48.34 -23.47 -8.80
CA ALA A 539 -48.34 -24.73 -9.55
C ALA A 539 -47.65 -25.90 -8.81
N LEU A 540 -47.06 -25.63 -7.64
CA LEU A 540 -46.32 -26.61 -6.85
C LEU A 540 -47.22 -27.24 -5.78
N SER A 541 -46.95 -28.48 -5.39
CA SER A 541 -47.65 -29.09 -4.24
C SER A 541 -47.29 -28.38 -2.93
N GLU A 542 -48.09 -28.55 -1.88
CA GLU A 542 -47.87 -27.88 -0.59
C GLU A 542 -46.47 -28.16 0.01
N GLU A 543 -45.90 -29.35 -0.22
CA GLU A 543 -44.56 -29.72 0.25
C GLU A 543 -43.42 -29.16 -0.63
N GLU A 544 -43.64 -29.09 -1.95
CA GLU A 544 -42.70 -28.47 -2.90
C GLU A 544 -42.72 -26.94 -2.73
N ALA A 545 -43.90 -26.32 -2.66
CA ALA A 545 -44.10 -24.91 -2.36
C ALA A 545 -43.49 -24.52 -1.01
N ALA A 546 -43.58 -25.36 0.03
CA ALA A 546 -42.89 -25.12 1.30
C ALA A 546 -41.35 -25.20 1.16
N ALA A 547 -40.82 -26.10 0.32
CA ALA A 547 -39.39 -26.12 0.00
C ALA A 547 -38.95 -24.88 -0.81
N LEU A 548 -39.79 -24.39 -1.72
CA LEU A 548 -39.54 -23.16 -2.48
C LEU A 548 -39.63 -21.89 -1.65
N LEU A 549 -40.64 -21.74 -0.81
CA LEU A 549 -40.78 -20.56 0.06
C LEU A 549 -39.61 -20.46 1.04
N ALA A 550 -39.04 -21.60 1.44
CA ALA A 550 -37.78 -21.68 2.17
C ALA A 550 -36.57 -21.24 1.32
N ALA A 551 -36.51 -21.58 0.03
CA ALA A 551 -35.50 -21.07 -0.93
C ALA A 551 -35.63 -19.57 -1.22
N TYR A 552 -36.85 -19.03 -1.11
CA TYR A 552 -37.21 -17.65 -1.50
C TYR A 552 -36.82 -16.58 -0.46
N GLY A 553 -36.09 -16.94 0.60
CA GLY A 553 -35.69 -16.02 1.68
C GLY A 553 -36.87 -15.46 2.48
N GLY A 554 -38.03 -16.11 2.42
CA GLY A 554 -39.31 -15.59 2.88
C GLY A 554 -39.74 -16.08 4.25
N GLY A 555 -39.21 -15.48 5.32
CA GLY A 555 -39.79 -15.60 6.66
C GLY A 555 -41.10 -14.81 6.79
N SER A 556 -42.21 -15.33 6.24
CA SER A 556 -43.55 -14.78 6.49
C SER A 556 -44.12 -15.29 7.82
N THR A 557 -43.65 -14.73 8.93
CA THR A 557 -44.48 -14.72 10.15
C THR A 557 -45.66 -13.77 9.95
N PRO A 558 -46.87 -14.15 10.37
CA PRO A 558 -48.05 -13.26 10.40
C PRO A 558 -47.95 -12.17 11.47
#